data_AF-B7FGL0-F1
#
_entry.id   AF-B7FGL0-F1
#
_cell.length_a   1.000
_cell.length_b   1.000
_cell.length_c   1.000
_cell.angle_alpha   90.00
_cell.angle_beta   90.00
_cell.angle_gamma   90.00
#
_symmetry.space_group_name_H-M   'P 1'
#
loop_
_entity.id
_entity.type
_entity.pdbx_description
1 polymer ?
#
loop_
_entity_poly.entity_id
_entity_poly.type
_entity_poly.pdbx_seq_one_letter_code
_entity_poly.pdbx_strand_id
1 'polypeptide(L)'
;MSATMISDPMIISTPETQSTTSSILVAQSEVEFAICECCGLTEECTPAYIERIRERYQGKWVCGLCGEAVKDEIVRSERLVSTEEAMTKHMNFCKNSILQVLIQIQQFI
;
A
#
# COMPACT_ATOMS: atom_id res chain seq x y z
N MET A 1 -35.93 0.11 -59.01
CA MET A 1 -36.85 -0.63 -58.13
C MET A 1 -37.23 0.30 -57.00
N SER A 2 -38.48 0.71 -57.00
CA SER A 2 -39.11 1.62 -56.05
C SER A 2 -39.42 0.89 -54.74
N ALA A 3 -39.28 1.57 -53.60
CA ALA A 3 -40.32 1.69 -52.57
C ALA A 3 -39.80 2.56 -51.41
N THR A 4 -40.29 3.78 -51.36
CA THR A 4 -40.42 4.59 -50.14
C THR A 4 -41.44 3.94 -49.20
N MET A 5 -41.26 4.04 -47.87
CA MET A 5 -42.38 4.24 -46.93
C MET A 5 -41.88 4.99 -45.70
N ILE A 6 -42.69 5.97 -45.34
CA ILE A 6 -42.53 7.01 -44.32
C ILE A 6 -43.32 6.55 -43.09
N SER A 7 -42.82 6.79 -41.87
CA SER A 7 -43.65 6.94 -40.66
C SER A 7 -42.83 7.58 -39.54
N ASP A 8 -42.87 8.91 -39.46
CA ASP A 8 -42.83 9.69 -38.21
C ASP A 8 -44.24 10.28 -38.07
N PRO A 9 -44.84 10.50 -36.86
CA PRO A 9 -44.20 11.35 -35.85
C PRO A 9 -44.60 11.17 -34.35
N MET A 10 -43.81 11.85 -33.51
CA MET A 10 -44.10 12.54 -32.23
C MET A 10 -44.65 11.77 -31.01
N ILE A 11 -43.93 11.88 -29.89
CA ILE A 11 -44.40 12.65 -28.72
C ILE A 11 -43.21 13.21 -27.93
N ILE A 12 -43.37 14.50 -27.62
CA ILE A 12 -42.57 15.40 -26.80
C ILE A 12 -42.43 14.87 -25.38
N SER A 13 -41.23 14.97 -24.80
CA SER A 13 -40.96 15.66 -23.51
C SER A 13 -39.49 15.50 -23.11
N THR A 14 -38.67 16.51 -23.37
CA THR A 14 -37.68 16.97 -22.37
C THR A 14 -38.46 17.76 -21.30
N PRO A 15 -38.09 17.77 -20.01
CA PRO A 15 -36.71 18.02 -19.58
C PRO A 15 -36.25 17.34 -18.25
N GLU A 16 -34.97 17.54 -17.94
CA GLU A 16 -34.34 17.53 -16.60
C GLU A 16 -33.95 16.22 -15.88
N THR A 17 -32.61 16.10 -15.74
CA THR A 17 -31.88 15.80 -14.50
C THR A 17 -32.37 14.65 -13.63
N GLN A 18 -31.72 13.50 -13.79
CA GLN A 18 -31.43 12.52 -12.72
C GLN A 18 -30.17 11.77 -13.17
N SER A 19 -29.01 12.08 -12.58
CA SER A 19 -28.51 11.31 -11.43
C SER A 19 -28.82 9.83 -11.58
N THR A 20 -27.90 9.09 -12.20
CA THR A 20 -27.58 7.70 -11.84
C THR A 20 -26.44 7.21 -12.74
N THR A 21 -25.25 7.20 -12.15
CA THR A 21 -24.39 6.02 -12.10
C THR A 21 -24.36 5.17 -13.36
N SER A 22 -23.43 5.45 -14.28
CA SER A 22 -22.87 4.41 -15.15
C SER A 22 -21.51 4.81 -15.74
N SER A 23 -20.51 4.11 -15.22
CA SER A 23 -19.38 3.56 -15.98
C SER A 23 -18.30 4.52 -16.47
N ILE A 24 -17.36 4.87 -15.57
CA ILE A 24 -15.96 4.40 -15.69
C ILE A 24 -15.51 4.09 -14.26
N LEU A 25 -15.37 2.81 -13.91
CA LEU A 25 -14.57 2.43 -12.75
C LEU A 25 -13.12 2.75 -13.11
N VAL A 26 -12.76 4.02 -12.97
CA VAL A 26 -11.36 4.40 -12.82
C VAL A 26 -10.99 3.70 -11.52
N ALA A 27 -10.26 2.59 -11.64
CA ALA A 27 -9.50 2.05 -10.55
C ALA A 27 -8.46 3.12 -10.19
N GLN A 28 -8.90 4.17 -9.51
CA GLN A 28 -8.02 5.00 -8.73
C GLN A 28 -7.54 4.03 -7.66
N SER A 29 -6.34 3.49 -7.86
CA SER A 29 -5.64 2.78 -6.81
C SER A 29 -5.48 3.79 -5.69
N GLU A 30 -6.36 3.75 -4.69
CA GLU A 30 -6.16 4.50 -3.46
C GLU A 30 -4.80 4.07 -2.92
N VAL A 31 -3.90 5.05 -2.85
CA VAL A 31 -2.55 4.90 -2.32
C VAL A 31 -2.45 5.76 -1.07
N GLU A 32 -1.80 5.22 -0.06
CA GLU A 32 -1.52 5.87 1.21
C GLU A 32 -0.01 5.84 1.47
N PHE A 33 0.47 6.83 2.22
CA PHE A 33 1.85 6.86 2.69
C PHE A 33 1.95 6.15 4.03
N ALA A 34 2.75 5.10 4.10
CA ALA A 34 2.94 4.31 5.31
C ALA A 34 4.42 4.38 5.76
N ILE A 35 4.64 4.75 7.03
CA ILE A 35 5.97 4.90 7.62
C ILE A 35 6.36 3.60 8.31
N CYS A 36 7.45 2.96 7.86
CA CYS A 36 7.94 1.72 8.43
C CYS A 36 8.35 1.89 9.89
N GLU A 37 7.83 1.02 10.76
CA GLU A 37 8.12 1.07 12.20
C GLU A 37 9.54 0.61 12.57
N CYS A 38 10.26 -0.03 11.64
CA CYS A 38 11.64 -0.46 11.85
C CYS A 38 12.65 0.67 11.55
N CYS A 39 12.54 1.28 10.37
CA CYS A 39 13.56 2.18 9.84
C CYS A 39 13.08 3.61 9.57
N GLY A 40 11.79 3.90 9.69
CA GLY A 40 11.21 5.21 9.40
C GLY A 40 11.08 5.55 7.91
N LEU A 41 11.37 4.61 7.00
CA LEU A 41 11.16 4.80 5.56
C LEU A 41 9.66 4.92 5.27
N THR A 42 9.28 5.95 4.51
CA THR A 42 7.92 6.14 4.01
C THR A 42 7.77 5.49 2.63
N GLU A 43 6.75 4.67 2.45
CA GLU A 43 6.41 4.04 1.16
C GLU A 43 4.97 4.38 0.76
N GLU A 44 4.74 4.54 -0.55
CA GLU A 44 3.40 4.62 -1.13
C GLU A 44 2.83 3.22 -1.32
N CYS A 45 1.69 2.93 -0.71
CA CYS A 45 1.13 1.59 -0.67
C CYS A 45 -0.39 1.62 -0.77
N THR A 46 -0.98 0.59 -1.37
CA THR A 46 -2.44 0.41 -1.32
C THR A 46 -2.87 -0.03 0.09
N PRO A 47 -4.04 0.41 0.61
CA PRO A 47 -4.55 -0.02 1.91
C PRO A 47 -4.58 -1.54 2.09
N ALA A 48 -5.02 -2.27 1.06
CA ALA A 48 -5.06 -3.74 1.06
C ALA A 48 -3.66 -4.41 1.16
N TYR A 49 -2.59 -3.72 0.77
CA TYR A 49 -1.24 -4.21 1.00
C TYR A 49 -0.78 -3.92 2.43
N ILE A 50 -1.11 -2.74 2.96
CA ILE A 50 -0.83 -2.37 4.36
C ILE A 50 -1.44 -3.37 5.32
N GLU A 51 -2.70 -3.74 5.14
CA GLU A 51 -3.40 -4.72 5.99
C GLU A 51 -2.72 -6.10 5.96
N ARG A 52 -2.40 -6.62 4.77
CA ARG A 52 -1.71 -7.92 4.64
C ARG A 52 -0.34 -7.96 5.33
N ILE A 53 0.39 -6.85 5.29
CA ILE A 53 1.67 -6.75 6.01
C ILE A 53 1.43 -6.71 7.52
N ARG A 54 0.45 -5.93 7.99
CA ARG A 54 0.09 -5.87 9.41
C ARG A 54 -0.33 -7.23 9.95
N GLU A 55 -1.10 -8.03 9.21
CA GLU A 55 -1.47 -9.39 9.59
C GLU A 55 -0.23 -10.30 9.82
N ARG A 56 0.79 -10.16 8.97
CA ARG A 56 2.02 -10.95 9.05
C ARG A 56 2.95 -10.53 10.20
N TYR A 57 2.96 -9.24 10.52
CA TYR A 57 3.97 -8.62 11.39
C TYR A 57 3.36 -8.03 12.67
N GLN A 58 2.44 -8.77 13.31
CA GLN A 58 1.84 -8.40 14.61
C GLN A 58 1.21 -6.99 14.65
N GLY A 59 0.50 -6.63 13.59
CA GLY A 59 -0.14 -5.33 13.45
C GLY A 59 0.79 -4.21 12.99
N LYS A 60 2.08 -4.47 12.79
CA LYS A 60 3.06 -3.46 12.42
C LYS A 60 3.23 -3.32 10.92
N TRP A 61 3.40 -2.08 10.46
CA TRP A 61 3.79 -1.82 9.08
C TRP A 61 5.31 -1.93 8.91
N VAL A 62 5.73 -2.78 7.97
CA VAL A 62 7.13 -3.06 7.65
C VAL A 62 7.33 -2.82 6.16
N CYS A 63 8.29 -1.98 5.78
CA CYS A 63 8.61 -1.72 4.38
C CYS A 63 9.13 -2.97 3.68
N GLY A 64 9.14 -2.97 2.34
CA GLY A 64 9.58 -4.12 1.55
C GLY A 64 10.96 -4.63 1.95
N LEU A 65 11.92 -3.72 2.18
CA LEU A 65 13.30 -4.08 2.54
C LEU A 65 13.43 -4.70 3.93
N CYS A 66 12.77 -4.12 4.94
CA CYS A 66 12.77 -4.68 6.28
C CYS A 66 12.01 -6.02 6.32
N GLY A 67 10.97 -6.18 5.48
CA GLY A 67 10.22 -7.42 5.35
C GLY A 67 11.10 -8.57 4.84
N GLU A 68 11.91 -8.32 3.81
CA GLU A 68 12.88 -9.29 3.29
C GLU A 68 13.97 -9.58 4.33
N ALA A 69 14.53 -8.56 4.98
CA ALA A 69 15.55 -8.77 6.02
C ALA A 69 15.04 -9.62 7.20
N VAL A 70 13.79 -9.47 7.61
CA VAL A 70 13.17 -10.31 8.65
C VAL A 70 12.98 -11.75 8.14
N LYS A 71 12.54 -11.95 6.90
CA LYS A 71 12.43 -13.29 6.30
C LYS A 71 13.79 -13.97 6.23
N ASP A 72 14.82 -13.25 5.82
CA ASP A 72 16.20 -13.75 5.75
C ASP A 72 16.72 -14.14 7.14
N GLU A 73 16.44 -13.37 8.20
CA GLU A 73 16.82 -13.73 9.57
C GLU A 73 16.14 -15.04 10.02
N ILE A 74 14.88 -15.27 9.66
CA ILE A 74 14.16 -16.52 9.98
C ILE A 74 14.78 -17.70 9.22
N VAL A 75 15.06 -17.54 7.93
CA VAL A 75 15.59 -18.62 7.08
C VAL A 75 17.05 -18.95 7.41
N ARG A 76 17.87 -17.94 7.73
CA ARG A 76 19.30 -18.10 8.00
C ARG A 76 19.60 -18.57 9.42
N SER A 77 18.64 -18.50 10.33
CA SER A 77 18.87 -18.95 11.70
C SER A 77 18.94 -20.47 11.77
N GLU A 78 20.01 -20.99 12.38
CA GLU A 78 20.17 -22.44 12.63
C GLU A 78 19.12 -22.97 13.63
N ARG A 79 18.43 -22.07 14.35
CA ARG A 79 17.33 -22.39 15.26
C ARG A 79 16.02 -21.89 14.67
N LEU A 80 14.92 -22.57 14.98
CA LEU A 80 13.58 -22.09 14.65
C LEU A 80 13.32 -20.78 15.41
N VAL A 81 13.43 -19.65 14.71
CA VAL A 81 13.15 -18.31 15.23
C VAL A 81 11.74 -17.91 14.79
N SER A 82 10.93 -17.40 15.71
CA SER A 82 9.59 -16.91 15.37
C SER A 82 9.67 -15.59 14.59
N THR A 83 8.62 -15.25 13.84
CA THR A 83 8.54 -13.95 13.16
C THR A 83 8.69 -12.79 14.16
N GLU A 84 8.15 -12.91 15.37
CA GLU A 84 8.27 -11.92 16.45
C GLU A 84 9.72 -11.73 16.92
N GLU A 85 10.44 -12.82 17.15
CA GLU A 85 11.84 -12.77 17.55
C GLU A 85 12.71 -12.16 16.45
N ALA A 86 12.51 -12.57 15.20
CA ALA A 86 13.24 -12.02 14.06
C ALA A 86 12.95 -10.52 13.87
N MET A 87 11.69 -10.10 14.01
CA MET A 87 11.31 -8.69 14.00
C MET A 87 11.98 -7.90 15.12
N THR A 88 12.00 -8.43 16.35
CA THR A 88 12.58 -7.74 17.50
C THR A 88 14.08 -7.51 17.30
N LYS A 89 14.79 -8.53 16.82
CA LYS A 89 16.21 -8.40 16.46
C LYS A 89 16.42 -7.33 15.37
N HIS A 90 15.64 -7.40 14.29
CA HIS A 90 15.77 -6.46 13.18
C HIS A 90 15.47 -5.01 13.60
N MET A 91 14.43 -4.80 14.41
CA MET A 91 14.06 -3.46 14.87
C MET A 91 15.12 -2.86 15.80
N ASN A 92 15.76 -3.67 16.64
CA ASN A 92 16.90 -3.24 17.45
C ASN A 92 18.10 -2.86 16.57
N PHE A 93 18.37 -3.66 15.54
CA PHE A 93 19.42 -3.36 14.55
C PHE A 93 19.15 -2.01 13.85
N CYS A 94 17.94 -1.79 13.33
CA CYS A 94 17.58 -0.55 12.64
C CYS A 94 17.71 0.68 13.56
N LYS A 95 17.23 0.60 14.80
CA LYS A 95 17.37 1.69 15.78
C LYS A 95 18.84 2.04 16.04
N ASN A 96 19.69 1.03 16.19
CA ASN A 96 21.12 1.23 16.41
C ASN A 96 21.80 1.85 15.18
N SER A 97 21.44 1.40 13.98
CA SER A 97 22.00 1.98 12.74
C SER A 97 21.61 3.45 12.56
N ILE A 98 20.37 3.82 12.91
CA ILE A 98 19.90 5.21 12.82
C ILE A 98 20.60 6.08 13.87
N LEU A 99 20.75 5.59 15.10
CA LEU A 99 21.48 6.30 16.17
C LEU A 99 22.94 6.56 15.80
N GLN A 100 23.62 5.59 15.18
CA GLN A 100 25.00 5.77 14.74
C GLN A 100 25.13 6.84 13.66
N VAL A 101 24.22 6.87 12.68
CA VAL A 101 24.20 7.91 11.64
C VAL A 101 23.97 9.30 12.25
N LEU A 102 23.06 9.42 13.22
CA LEU A 102 22.80 10.68 13.92
C LEU A 102 24.00 11.16 14.73
N ILE A 103 24.68 10.27 15.47
CA ILE A 103 25.90 10.61 16.23
C ILE A 103 27.01 11.08 15.29
N GLN A 104 27.17 10.43 14.13
CA GLN A 104 28.15 10.87 13.13
C GLN A 104 27.83 12.28 12.64
N ILE A 105 26.58 12.57 12.23
CA ILE A 105 26.19 13.91 11.76
C ILE A 105 26.42 14.99 12.83
N GLN A 106 26.15 14.69 14.11
CA GLN A 106 26.40 15.63 15.22
C GLN A 106 27.89 15.89 15.49
N GLN A 107 28.80 15.02 15.07
CA GLN A 107 30.26 15.28 15.15
C GLN A 107 30.79 16.13 13.98
N PHE A 108 29.99 16.33 12.93
CA PHE A 108 30.35 17.09 11.74
C PHE A 108 29.66 18.47 11.64
N ILE A 109 28.88 18.87 12.66
CA ILE A 109 28.28 20.20 12.82
C ILE A 109 28.98 20.90 13.98
#